data_AF-V4M467-F1
#
_entry.id   AF-V4M467-F1
#
_cell.length_a   1.000
_cell.length_b   1.000
_cell.length_c   1.000
_cell.angle_alpha   90.00
_cell.angle_beta   90.00
_cell.angle_gamma   90.00
#
_symmetry.space_group_name_H-M   'P 1'
#
loop_
_entity.id
_entity.type
_entity.pdbx_description
1 polymer ?
#
loop_
_entity_poly.entity_id
_entity_poly.type
_entity_poly.pdbx_seq_one_letter_code
_entity_poly.pdbx_strand_id
1 'polypeptide(L)'
;IHQTSAKKMPNNHDTSYSDILRYISSLQKTNPNTVVDIETQPDSLGRNMFRCMFLSYAASRRAFMHSPQVIIICGNYLNWRTRSFLIVAEGIDVERQQFPLAFGVLDGDNTSSWKWFLTKLATIFEDRPELTIFSPRFDFTLQTLSLQFPLAEKAVCIRQLLLNIQQSYRNPEITGLVQRASYEYSKRRFLACYKEIKKMSPHCEQYLKRLGFERWSMAFSNGYRFDVYSAEVNDLRHLSRQNSIMGLLHYIHWHVSSQFTWRYGKAMEHQGYSCSCVALQKMLVPCEHSLVAAQNLGISPLTLVGSVYSTAQWLKTYSEYLQPYLKFRTMR
;
A
#
# COMPACT_ATOMS: atom_id res chain seq x y z
N ILE A 1 -33.84 8.67 -19.31
CA ILE A 1 -34.72 8.34 -18.16
C ILE A 1 -35.01 6.84 -18.23
N HIS A 2 -34.56 6.08 -17.23
CA HIS A 2 -35.15 4.82 -16.77
C HIS A 2 -34.34 4.37 -15.55
N GLN A 3 -34.81 4.74 -14.36
CA GLN A 3 -34.26 4.23 -13.11
C GLN A 3 -34.74 2.78 -12.93
N THR A 4 -33.89 1.81 -13.24
CA THR A 4 -34.06 0.45 -12.72
C THR A 4 -33.61 0.44 -11.27
N SER A 5 -34.58 0.48 -10.36
CA SER A 5 -34.36 0.39 -8.91
C SER A 5 -33.65 -0.92 -8.55
N ALA A 6 -32.32 -0.86 -8.41
CA ALA A 6 -31.53 -1.97 -7.92
C ALA A 6 -31.95 -2.29 -6.48
N LYS A 7 -32.63 -3.43 -6.30
CA LYS A 7 -33.06 -3.92 -4.99
C LYS A 7 -31.87 -3.94 -4.04
N LYS A 8 -31.99 -3.29 -2.88
CA LYS A 8 -31.12 -3.55 -1.72
C LYS A 8 -31.20 -5.04 -1.37
N MET A 9 -30.11 -5.57 -0.81
CA MET A 9 -29.84 -7.01 -0.72
C MET A 9 -30.99 -7.82 -0.10
N PRO A 10 -31.37 -8.96 -0.69
CA PRO A 10 -31.97 -10.05 0.07
C PRO A 10 -30.92 -10.59 1.06
N ASN A 11 -31.30 -10.76 2.32
CA ASN A 11 -30.51 -11.53 3.28
C ASN A 11 -30.45 -12.99 2.81
N ASN A 12 -29.34 -13.41 2.19
CA ASN A 12 -28.91 -14.80 2.27
C ASN A 12 -27.42 -14.94 1.91
N HIS A 13 -26.63 -15.42 2.88
CA HIS A 13 -25.33 -16.13 2.78
C HIS A 13 -24.61 -16.05 4.15
N ASP A 14 -25.22 -16.69 5.15
CA ASP A 14 -24.60 -17.30 6.34
C ASP A 14 -23.41 -16.61 7.01
N THR A 15 -23.50 -15.31 7.26
CA THR A 15 -22.91 -14.77 8.49
C THR A 15 -23.64 -13.53 8.97
N SER A 16 -24.10 -13.53 10.23
CA SER A 16 -24.73 -12.37 10.83
C SER A 16 -23.67 -11.33 11.22
N TYR A 17 -24.09 -10.08 11.39
CA TYR A 17 -23.25 -9.03 11.96
C TYR A 17 -22.66 -9.44 13.32
N SER A 18 -23.40 -10.23 14.11
CA SER A 18 -22.94 -10.76 15.40
C SER A 18 -21.79 -11.76 15.28
N ASP A 19 -21.70 -12.51 14.17
CA ASP A 19 -20.59 -13.43 13.91
C ASP A 19 -19.30 -12.67 13.58
N ILE A 20 -19.40 -11.59 12.80
CA ILE A 20 -18.28 -10.69 12.49
C ILE A 20 -17.74 -10.06 13.79
N LEU A 21 -18.61 -9.56 14.65
CA LEU A 21 -18.22 -9.02 15.97
C LEU A 21 -17.60 -10.09 16.88
N ARG A 22 -18.16 -11.32 16.92
CA ARG A 22 -17.58 -12.44 17.68
C ARG A 22 -16.20 -12.83 17.16
N TYR A 23 -16.01 -12.86 15.84
CA TYR A 23 -14.70 -13.11 15.23
C TYR A 23 -13.69 -12.01 15.60
N ILE A 24 -14.06 -10.74 15.48
CA ILE A 24 -13.19 -9.60 15.83
C ILE A 24 -12.81 -9.63 17.31
N SER A 25 -13.75 -9.92 18.21
CA SER A 25 -13.45 -10.09 19.64
C SER A 25 -12.47 -11.23 19.89
N SER A 26 -12.61 -12.36 19.18
CA SER A 26 -11.66 -13.48 19.24
C SER A 26 -10.27 -13.07 18.72
N LEU A 27 -10.23 -12.36 17.57
CA LEU A 27 -9.02 -11.88 16.92
C LEU A 27 -8.24 -10.89 17.79
N GLN A 28 -8.93 -9.95 18.44
CA GLN A 28 -8.31 -8.95 19.32
C GLN A 28 -7.83 -9.55 20.64
N LYS A 29 -8.49 -10.62 21.13
CA LYS A 29 -8.02 -11.40 22.30
C LYS A 29 -6.75 -12.18 21.98
N THR A 30 -6.67 -12.83 20.82
CA THR A 30 -5.48 -13.61 20.42
C THR A 30 -4.34 -12.74 19.88
N ASN A 31 -4.67 -11.59 19.28
CA ASN A 31 -3.71 -10.63 18.72
C ASN A 31 -3.93 -9.24 19.34
N PRO A 32 -3.46 -9.00 20.58
CA PRO A 32 -3.62 -7.73 21.28
C PRO A 32 -3.18 -6.51 20.46
N ASN A 33 -3.81 -5.38 20.70
CA ASN A 33 -3.61 -4.10 19.99
C ASN A 33 -3.97 -4.12 18.49
N THR A 34 -4.58 -5.19 17.97
CA THR A 34 -5.21 -5.20 16.63
C THR A 34 -6.34 -4.16 16.61
N VAL A 35 -6.22 -3.17 15.72
CA VAL A 35 -7.20 -2.10 15.57
C VAL A 35 -8.23 -2.55 14.56
N VAL A 36 -9.50 -2.52 14.97
CA VAL A 36 -10.64 -2.81 14.11
C VAL A 36 -11.69 -1.73 14.33
N ASP A 37 -12.25 -1.22 13.24
CA ASP A 37 -13.34 -0.26 13.25
C ASP A 37 -14.40 -0.73 12.25
N ILE A 38 -15.68 -0.65 12.61
CA ILE A 38 -16.80 -0.99 11.74
C ILE A 38 -17.82 0.14 11.79
N GLU A 39 -18.12 0.68 10.62
CA GLU A 39 -19.23 1.59 10.43
C GLU A 39 -20.45 0.81 9.95
N THR A 40 -21.60 1.08 10.57
CA THR A 40 -22.91 0.56 10.16
C THR A 40 -23.84 1.70 9.77
N GLN A 41 -24.76 1.42 8.85
CA GLN A 41 -25.84 2.32 8.46
C GLN A 41 -27.21 1.62 8.63
N PRO A 42 -28.26 2.31 9.10
CA PRO A 42 -29.59 1.71 9.20
C PRO A 42 -30.14 1.37 7.81
N ASP A 43 -30.76 0.21 7.68
CA ASP A 43 -31.57 -0.14 6.51
C ASP A 43 -32.97 0.51 6.58
N SER A 44 -33.81 0.25 5.57
CA SER A 44 -35.19 0.77 5.51
C SER A 44 -36.12 0.22 6.60
N LEU A 45 -35.65 -0.71 7.43
CA LEU A 45 -36.35 -1.29 8.57
C LEU A 45 -35.64 -0.93 9.90
N GLY A 46 -34.73 0.04 9.89
CA GLY A 46 -33.99 0.51 11.07
C GLY A 46 -32.90 -0.44 11.57
N ARG A 47 -32.56 -1.50 10.83
CA ARG A 47 -31.57 -2.50 11.26
C ARG A 47 -30.16 -2.05 10.84
N ASN A 48 -29.20 -2.17 11.75
CA ASN A 48 -27.79 -1.83 11.45
C ASN A 48 -27.22 -2.79 10.40
N MET A 49 -27.04 -2.27 9.19
CA MET A 49 -26.38 -2.95 8.07
C MET A 49 -24.91 -2.54 8.03
N PHE A 50 -24.03 -3.48 7.73
CA PHE A 50 -22.62 -3.22 7.48
C PHE A 50 -22.43 -2.14 6.40
N ARG A 51 -21.54 -1.17 6.63
CA ARG A 51 -21.16 -0.14 5.64
C ARG A 51 -19.68 -0.23 5.29
N CYS A 52 -18.82 0.03 6.28
CA CYS A 52 -17.37 0.02 6.11
C CYS A 52 -16.70 -0.76 7.25
N MET A 53 -15.52 -1.32 7.00
CA MET A 53 -14.64 -1.90 8.02
C MET A 53 -13.20 -1.50 7.76
N PHE A 54 -12.45 -1.31 8.84
CA PHE A 54 -11.01 -1.11 8.86
C PHE A 54 -10.38 -2.16 9.78
N LEU A 55 -9.25 -2.74 9.38
CA LEU A 55 -8.52 -3.75 10.15
C LEU A 55 -7.01 -3.53 9.98
N SER A 56 -6.29 -3.37 11.09
CA SER A 56 -4.81 -3.33 11.11
C SER A 56 -4.25 -4.13 12.28
N TYR A 57 -3.44 -5.13 11.96
CA TYR A 57 -2.74 -5.95 12.94
C TYR A 57 -1.62 -5.17 13.62
N ALA A 58 -1.47 -5.37 14.93
CA ALA A 58 -0.39 -4.74 15.68
C ALA A 58 1.01 -5.18 15.18
N ALA A 59 1.16 -6.45 14.79
CA ALA A 59 2.37 -6.98 14.16
C ALA A 59 2.72 -6.23 12.86
N SER A 60 1.74 -5.99 11.98
CA SER A 60 1.96 -5.18 10.76
C SER A 60 2.44 -3.76 11.05
N ARG A 61 1.91 -3.10 12.09
CA ARG A 61 2.37 -1.76 12.48
C ARG A 61 3.77 -1.77 13.07
N ARG A 62 4.10 -2.79 13.88
CA ARG A 62 5.44 -2.97 14.48
C ARG A 62 6.49 -3.30 13.43
N ALA A 63 6.16 -4.16 12.47
CA ALA A 63 6.97 -4.39 11.27
C ALA A 63 7.28 -3.07 10.53
N PHE A 64 6.27 -2.21 10.32
CA PHE A 64 6.46 -0.95 9.62
C PHE A 64 7.39 0.05 10.32
N MET A 65 7.49 0.03 11.65
CA MET A 65 8.47 0.84 12.40
C MET A 65 9.93 0.44 12.12
N HIS A 66 10.15 -0.72 11.50
CA HIS A 66 11.47 -1.29 11.22
C HIS A 66 11.77 -1.42 9.73
N SER A 67 10.81 -1.03 8.89
CA SER A 67 10.86 -1.09 7.43
C SER A 67 11.07 0.30 6.80
N PRO A 68 11.46 0.36 5.52
CA PRO A 68 11.35 1.57 4.70
C PRO A 68 9.99 2.27 4.86
N GLN A 69 10.01 3.59 5.04
CA GLN A 69 8.81 4.39 5.33
C GLN A 69 8.00 4.69 4.06
N VAL A 70 7.50 3.62 3.42
CA VAL A 70 6.66 3.70 2.21
C VAL A 70 5.34 3.00 2.46
N ILE A 71 4.24 3.72 2.28
CA ILE A 71 2.89 3.15 2.25
C ILE A 71 2.40 3.15 0.81
N ILE A 72 2.01 1.98 0.32
CA ILE A 72 1.42 1.78 -1.00
C ILE A 72 -0.06 1.48 -0.79
N ILE A 73 -0.94 2.28 -1.38
CA ILE A 73 -2.37 2.05 -1.30
C ILE A 73 -2.84 1.35 -2.57
N CYS A 74 -3.56 0.26 -2.40
CA CYS A 74 -4.00 -0.64 -3.45
C CYS A 74 -5.49 -0.90 -3.26
N GLY A 75 -6.25 -1.20 -4.32
CA GLY A 75 -7.64 -1.58 -4.14
C GLY A 75 -8.33 -2.13 -5.39
N ASN A 76 -9.38 -2.90 -5.17
CA ASN A 76 -10.20 -3.51 -6.22
C ASN A 76 -11.63 -3.77 -5.71
N TYR A 77 -12.59 -3.88 -6.63
CA TYR A 77 -13.93 -4.34 -6.29
C TYR A 77 -13.92 -5.81 -5.86
N LEU A 78 -14.77 -6.15 -4.88
CA LEU A 78 -15.03 -7.53 -4.50
C LEU A 78 -15.96 -8.19 -5.53
N ASN A 79 -15.75 -9.48 -5.84
CA ASN A 79 -16.47 -10.19 -6.89
C ASN A 79 -17.92 -10.59 -6.51
N TRP A 80 -18.31 -10.47 -5.24
CA TRP A 80 -19.66 -10.83 -4.77
C TRP A 80 -20.65 -9.66 -4.91
N ARG A 81 -21.95 -9.92 -4.69
CA ARG A 81 -23.11 -9.12 -5.15
C ARG A 81 -23.29 -7.69 -4.56
N THR A 82 -22.23 -7.06 -4.06
CA THR A 82 -22.23 -5.71 -3.47
C THR A 82 -21.32 -4.76 -4.25
N ARG A 83 -21.60 -3.46 -4.20
CA ARG A 83 -20.68 -2.41 -4.69
C ARG A 83 -19.47 -2.18 -3.75
N SER A 84 -19.11 -3.17 -2.94
CA SER A 84 -18.06 -3.04 -1.93
C SER A 84 -16.67 -3.05 -2.56
N PHE A 85 -15.82 -2.15 -2.10
CA PHE A 85 -14.46 -1.96 -2.58
C PHE A 85 -13.47 -2.40 -1.50
N LEU A 86 -12.59 -3.34 -1.83
CA LEU A 86 -11.48 -3.71 -0.97
C LEU A 86 -10.34 -2.72 -1.22
N ILE A 87 -9.91 -2.03 -0.17
CA ILE A 87 -8.71 -1.22 -0.14
C ILE A 87 -7.70 -1.87 0.81
N VAL A 88 -6.41 -1.77 0.49
CA VAL A 88 -5.31 -2.25 1.33
C VAL A 88 -4.21 -1.20 1.33
N ALA A 89 -3.67 -0.92 2.50
CA ALA A 89 -2.41 -0.21 2.66
C ALA A 89 -1.32 -1.26 2.90
N GLU A 90 -0.23 -1.15 2.17
CA GLU A 90 0.89 -2.09 2.17
C GLU A 90 2.19 -1.33 2.44
N GLY A 91 3.06 -1.89 3.27
CA GLY A 91 4.43 -1.46 3.44
C GLY A 91 5.33 -2.23 2.49
N ILE A 92 6.60 -1.83 2.41
CA ILE A 92 7.65 -2.65 1.79
C ILE A 92 8.65 -3.05 2.85
N ASP A 93 9.21 -4.24 2.76
CA ASP A 93 10.31 -4.67 3.61
C ASP A 93 11.69 -4.34 3.01
N VAL A 94 12.75 -4.83 3.66
CA VAL A 94 14.15 -4.66 3.22
C VAL A 94 14.44 -5.40 1.91
N GLU A 95 13.75 -6.50 1.61
CA GLU A 95 13.83 -7.18 0.31
C GLU A 95 12.92 -6.51 -0.75
N ARG A 96 12.34 -5.35 -0.42
CA ARG A 96 11.35 -4.58 -1.21
C ARG A 96 10.05 -5.34 -1.47
N GLN A 97 9.78 -6.41 -0.73
CA GLN A 97 8.55 -7.15 -0.87
C GLN A 97 7.41 -6.41 -0.15
N GLN A 98 6.23 -6.38 -0.77
CA GLN A 98 5.07 -5.75 -0.16
C GLN A 98 4.52 -6.61 1.01
N PHE A 99 4.10 -5.96 2.09
CA PHE A 99 3.41 -6.61 3.21
C PHE A 99 2.23 -5.77 3.72
N PRO A 100 1.11 -6.38 4.12
CA PRO A 100 -0.10 -5.64 4.45
C PRO A 100 0.00 -4.93 5.81
N LEU A 101 -0.38 -3.64 5.82
CA LEU A 101 -0.43 -2.76 6.98
C LEU A 101 -1.86 -2.60 7.53
N ALA A 102 -2.81 -2.37 6.63
CA ALA A 102 -4.21 -2.22 6.96
C ALA A 102 -5.10 -2.65 5.78
N PHE A 103 -6.27 -3.18 6.10
CA PHE A 103 -7.31 -3.56 5.15
C PHE A 103 -8.54 -2.70 5.40
N GLY A 104 -9.24 -2.34 4.32
CA GLY A 104 -10.53 -1.69 4.38
C GLY A 104 -11.54 -2.39 3.47
N VAL A 105 -12.73 -2.67 3.97
CA VAL A 105 -13.89 -3.02 3.13
C VAL A 105 -14.78 -1.80 3.12
N LEU A 106 -14.94 -1.16 1.97
CA LEU A 106 -15.60 0.13 1.84
C LEU A 106 -16.93 0.03 1.08
N ASP A 107 -17.83 0.99 1.32
CA ASP A 107 -19.06 1.21 0.57
C ASP A 107 -18.79 1.89 -0.80
N GLY A 108 -17.90 1.28 -1.58
CA GLY A 108 -17.54 1.65 -2.96
C GLY A 108 -16.30 2.52 -3.13
N ASP A 109 -15.85 2.61 -4.39
CA ASP A 109 -14.71 3.42 -4.84
C ASP A 109 -15.11 4.90 -5.00
N ASN A 110 -15.31 5.59 -3.87
CA ASN A 110 -15.75 6.99 -3.84
C ASN A 110 -15.00 7.83 -2.79
N THR A 111 -15.00 9.16 -2.98
CA THR A 111 -14.27 10.12 -2.14
C THR A 111 -14.58 9.98 -0.65
N SER A 112 -15.85 9.76 -0.27
CA SER A 112 -16.24 9.62 1.15
C SER A 112 -15.66 8.36 1.78
N SER A 113 -15.75 7.24 1.06
CA SER A 113 -15.22 5.94 1.47
C SER A 113 -13.70 5.95 1.61
N TRP A 114 -13.00 6.51 0.62
CA TRP A 114 -11.55 6.68 0.68
C TRP A 114 -11.13 7.68 1.77
N LYS A 115 -11.87 8.78 1.96
CA LYS A 115 -11.60 9.73 3.04
C LYS A 115 -11.67 9.05 4.40
N TRP A 116 -12.71 8.26 4.63
CA TRP A 116 -12.86 7.47 5.85
C TRP A 116 -11.66 6.55 6.10
N PHE A 117 -11.27 5.75 5.09
CA PHE A 117 -10.13 4.85 5.20
C PHE A 117 -8.83 5.59 5.51
N LEU A 118 -8.55 6.70 4.81
CA LEU A 118 -7.35 7.50 5.03
C LEU A 118 -7.33 8.17 6.41
N THR A 119 -8.48 8.61 6.94
CA THR A 119 -8.59 9.10 8.33
C THR A 119 -8.27 7.97 9.32
N LYS A 120 -8.81 6.76 9.13
CA LYS A 120 -8.47 5.61 10.00
C LYS A 120 -6.98 5.25 9.90
N LEU A 121 -6.40 5.29 8.70
CA LEU A 121 -4.97 5.04 8.49
C LEU A 121 -4.08 6.05 9.24
N ALA A 122 -4.44 7.33 9.25
CA ALA A 122 -3.73 8.38 9.98
C ALA A 122 -3.84 8.26 11.51
N THR A 123 -4.88 7.58 12.05
CA THR A 123 -4.94 7.29 13.50
C THR A 123 -3.98 6.18 13.96
N ILE A 124 -3.35 5.44 13.02
CA ILE A 124 -2.48 4.30 13.36
C ILE A 124 -1.04 4.39 12.80
N PHE A 125 -0.77 5.34 11.89
CA PHE A 125 0.56 5.62 11.37
C PHE A 125 0.87 7.11 11.53
N GLU A 126 2.02 7.39 12.15
CA GLU A 126 2.50 8.75 12.35
C GLU A 126 2.91 9.39 11.00
N ASP A 127 2.51 10.64 10.79
CA ASP A 127 2.95 11.44 9.66
C ASP A 127 4.35 12.01 9.92
N ARG A 128 5.22 11.94 8.91
CA ARG A 128 6.64 12.36 9.02
C ARG A 128 7.25 12.66 7.65
N PRO A 129 8.30 13.49 7.56
CA PRO A 129 8.91 13.88 6.28
C PRO A 129 9.50 12.70 5.47
N GLU A 130 9.92 11.63 6.14
CA GLU A 130 10.49 10.44 5.51
C GLU A 130 9.42 9.53 4.88
N LEU A 131 8.15 9.68 5.28
CA LEU A 131 7.05 8.85 4.81
C LEU A 131 6.69 9.21 3.36
N THR A 132 6.62 8.20 2.49
CA THR A 132 6.07 8.36 1.13
C THR A 132 4.80 7.53 0.97
N ILE A 133 3.70 8.15 0.56
CA ILE A 133 2.40 7.49 0.34
C ILE A 133 2.09 7.45 -1.16
N PHE A 134 2.09 6.25 -1.74
CA PHE A 134 1.67 6.01 -3.13
C PHE A 134 0.15 5.81 -3.19
N SER A 135 -0.53 6.66 -3.96
CA SER A 135 -1.97 6.50 -4.23
C SER A 135 -2.23 6.22 -5.72
N PRO A 136 -3.13 5.27 -6.06
CA PRO A 136 -3.52 4.99 -7.43
C PRO A 136 -4.63 5.94 -7.90
N ARG A 137 -5.29 6.64 -6.98
CA ARG A 137 -6.45 7.51 -7.24
C ARG A 137 -6.19 8.96 -6.83
N PHE A 138 -5.06 9.45 -7.32
CA PHE A 138 -4.45 10.69 -6.86
C PHE A 138 -5.39 11.89 -6.86
N ASP A 139 -6.15 12.09 -7.94
CA ASP A 139 -6.99 13.27 -8.15
C ASP A 139 -8.06 13.47 -7.06
N PHE A 140 -8.61 12.39 -6.49
CA PHE A 140 -9.60 12.47 -5.42
C PHE A 140 -9.05 12.20 -4.01
N THR A 141 -7.89 11.53 -3.89
CA THR A 141 -7.27 11.27 -2.58
C THR A 141 -6.37 12.42 -2.12
N LEU A 142 -5.77 13.20 -3.02
CA LEU A 142 -4.78 14.23 -2.71
C LEU A 142 -5.22 15.21 -1.62
N GLN A 143 -6.47 15.70 -1.65
CA GLN A 143 -6.97 16.62 -0.64
C GLN A 143 -6.99 15.98 0.75
N THR A 144 -7.44 14.71 0.85
CA THR A 144 -7.46 14.01 2.14
C THR A 144 -6.04 13.65 2.59
N LEU A 145 -5.19 13.14 1.69
CA LEU A 145 -3.79 12.85 2.01
C LEU A 145 -3.03 14.10 2.49
N SER A 146 -3.29 15.27 1.90
CA SER A 146 -2.66 16.53 2.33
C SER A 146 -3.17 17.03 3.69
N LEU A 147 -4.40 16.65 4.09
CA LEU A 147 -4.98 17.00 5.39
C LEU A 147 -4.56 16.02 6.50
N GLN A 148 -4.51 14.72 6.19
CA GLN A 148 -4.25 13.66 7.17
C GLN A 148 -2.76 13.33 7.33
N PHE A 149 -1.96 13.54 6.29
CA PHE A 149 -0.51 13.32 6.27
C PHE A 149 0.20 14.54 5.65
N PRO A 150 0.12 15.76 6.24
CA PRO A 150 0.70 16.97 5.67
C PRO A 150 2.20 16.87 5.33
N LEU A 151 3.00 16.18 6.14
CA LEU A 151 4.46 16.05 6.00
C LEU A 151 4.89 15.02 4.95
N ALA A 152 4.20 13.87 4.88
CA ALA A 152 4.55 12.78 3.96
C ALA A 152 4.60 13.22 2.48
N GLU A 153 5.50 12.66 1.68
CA GLU A 153 5.45 12.83 0.22
C GLU A 153 4.26 12.06 -0.36
N LYS A 154 3.46 12.71 -1.20
CA LYS A 154 2.33 12.08 -1.92
C LYS A 154 2.80 11.68 -3.31
N ALA A 155 2.96 10.38 -3.53
CA ALA A 155 3.43 9.80 -4.79
C ALA A 155 2.26 9.28 -5.65
N VAL A 156 2.38 9.46 -6.95
CA VAL A 156 1.49 8.82 -7.94
C VAL A 156 2.01 7.41 -8.22
N CYS A 157 1.14 6.40 -8.19
CA CYS A 157 1.48 5.06 -8.69
C CYS A 157 1.81 5.13 -10.20
N ILE A 158 3.06 4.90 -10.58
CA ILE A 158 3.54 5.10 -11.97
C ILE A 158 2.81 4.15 -12.92
N ARG A 159 2.54 2.91 -12.50
CA ARG A 159 1.70 1.98 -13.28
C ARG A 159 0.33 2.57 -13.63
N GLN A 160 -0.34 3.21 -12.67
CA GLN A 160 -1.64 3.81 -12.92
C GLN A 160 -1.54 5.09 -13.77
N LEU A 161 -0.47 5.89 -13.58
CA LEU A 161 -0.17 7.03 -14.44
C LEU A 161 0.01 6.60 -15.91
N LEU A 162 0.77 5.54 -16.16
CA LEU A 162 0.99 5.02 -17.51
C LEU A 162 -0.29 4.46 -18.14
N LEU A 163 -1.12 3.74 -17.37
CA LEU A 163 -2.45 3.31 -17.83
C LEU A 163 -3.36 4.48 -18.20
N ASN A 164 -3.40 5.53 -17.35
CA ASN A 164 -4.17 6.75 -17.65
C ASN A 164 -3.67 7.42 -18.93
N ILE A 165 -2.36 7.55 -19.11
CA ILE A 165 -1.74 8.16 -20.30
C ILE A 165 -2.04 7.34 -21.56
N GLN A 166 -1.91 6.01 -21.49
CA GLN A 166 -2.25 5.12 -22.59
C GLN A 166 -3.73 5.25 -22.98
N GLN A 167 -4.64 5.35 -22.00
CA GLN A 167 -6.07 5.51 -22.24
C GLN A 167 -6.44 6.89 -22.82
N SER A 168 -5.86 7.97 -22.29
CA SER A 168 -6.19 9.36 -22.67
C SER A 168 -5.52 9.80 -23.97
N TYR A 169 -4.26 9.44 -24.22
CA TYR A 169 -3.49 9.93 -25.37
C TYR A 169 -3.30 8.87 -26.47
N ARG A 170 -3.55 7.59 -26.17
CA ARG A 170 -3.54 6.46 -27.13
C ARG A 170 -2.26 6.35 -27.99
N ASN A 171 -1.13 6.83 -27.47
CA ASN A 171 0.16 6.82 -28.13
C ASN A 171 1.18 6.05 -27.25
N PRO A 172 1.69 4.89 -27.72
CA PRO A 172 2.70 4.11 -26.99
C PRO A 172 4.02 4.85 -26.78
N GLU A 173 4.46 5.70 -27.71
CA GLU A 173 5.72 6.44 -27.61
C GLU A 173 5.66 7.51 -26.50
N ILE A 174 4.53 8.23 -26.37
CA ILE A 174 4.30 9.12 -25.22
C ILE A 174 4.38 8.33 -23.91
N THR A 175 3.71 7.17 -23.86
CA THR A 175 3.70 6.31 -22.67
C THR A 175 5.11 5.85 -22.31
N GLY A 176 5.90 5.41 -23.28
CA GLY A 176 7.30 4.99 -23.10
C GLY A 176 8.24 6.14 -22.70
N LEU A 177 8.05 7.35 -23.24
CA LEU A 177 8.80 8.53 -22.79
C LEU A 177 8.47 8.92 -21.35
N VAL A 178 7.19 8.84 -20.95
CA VAL A 178 6.79 9.14 -19.57
C VAL A 178 7.29 8.08 -18.60
N GLN A 179 7.25 6.80 -18.98
CA GLN A 179 7.84 5.72 -18.18
C GLN A 179 9.34 5.96 -17.96
N ARG A 180 10.09 6.20 -19.05
CA ARG A 180 11.52 6.57 -18.97
C ARG A 180 11.75 7.77 -18.06
N ALA A 181 11.03 8.87 -18.29
CA ALA A 181 11.16 10.08 -17.47
C ALA A 181 10.86 9.81 -15.99
N SER A 182 9.84 9.01 -15.67
CA SER A 182 9.47 8.70 -14.28
C SER A 182 10.59 7.98 -13.51
N TYR A 183 11.37 7.13 -14.20
CA TYR A 183 12.48 6.35 -13.63
C TYR A 183 13.85 7.07 -13.70
N GLU A 184 13.95 8.22 -14.36
CA GLU A 184 15.20 8.99 -14.38
C GLU A 184 15.51 9.57 -13.00
N TYR A 185 16.68 9.22 -12.46
CA TYR A 185 17.23 9.85 -11.25
C TYR A 185 17.89 11.20 -11.54
N SER A 186 18.32 11.44 -12.79
CA SER A 186 19.00 12.68 -13.17
C SER A 186 18.01 13.73 -13.66
N LYS A 187 17.94 14.88 -12.98
CA LYS A 187 17.14 16.04 -13.43
C LYS A 187 17.44 16.44 -14.88
N ARG A 188 18.69 16.31 -15.34
CA ARG A 188 19.09 16.58 -16.74
C ARG A 188 18.46 15.61 -17.73
N ARG A 189 18.48 14.31 -17.43
CA ARG A 189 17.89 13.27 -18.31
C ARG A 189 16.37 13.28 -18.27
N PHE A 190 15.78 13.52 -17.09
CA PHE A 190 14.35 13.81 -16.95
C PHE A 190 13.91 14.96 -17.86
N LEU A 191 14.58 16.11 -17.77
CA LEU A 191 14.21 17.30 -18.56
C LEU A 191 14.38 17.08 -20.07
N ALA A 192 15.35 16.25 -20.49
CA ALA A 192 15.47 15.84 -21.88
C ALA A 192 14.25 15.02 -22.33
N CYS A 193 13.86 13.98 -21.58
CA CYS A 193 12.67 13.19 -21.89
C CYS A 193 11.38 14.04 -21.84
N TYR A 194 11.26 14.95 -20.88
CA TYR A 194 10.15 15.87 -20.73
C TYR A 194 10.03 16.87 -21.89
N LYS A 195 11.17 17.32 -22.45
CA LYS A 195 11.18 18.15 -23.67
C LYS A 195 10.64 17.40 -24.88
N GLU A 196 10.96 16.11 -25.03
CA GLU A 196 10.41 15.27 -26.12
C GLU A 196 8.91 14.98 -25.91
N ILE A 197 8.47 14.73 -24.66
CA ILE A 197 7.03 14.64 -24.32
C ILE A 197 6.31 15.93 -24.73
N LYS A 198 6.89 17.11 -24.44
CA LYS A 198 6.32 18.40 -24.83
C LYS A 198 6.16 18.57 -26.33
N LYS A 199 7.15 18.15 -27.14
CA LYS A 199 7.07 18.22 -28.60
C LYS A 199 5.97 17.31 -29.15
N MET A 200 5.87 16.09 -28.64
CA MET A 200 4.93 15.09 -29.14
C MET A 200 3.49 15.30 -28.62
N SER A 201 3.32 15.81 -27.39
CA SER A 201 2.00 16.16 -26.85
C SER A 201 2.09 17.24 -25.77
N PRO A 202 1.84 18.51 -26.12
CA PRO A 202 1.67 19.60 -25.16
C PRO A 202 0.56 19.34 -24.14
N HIS A 203 -0.47 18.58 -24.50
CA HIS A 203 -1.57 18.19 -23.61
C HIS A 203 -1.14 17.18 -22.54
N CYS A 204 -0.20 16.28 -22.86
CA CYS A 204 0.40 15.35 -21.89
C CYS A 204 1.39 16.09 -20.97
N GLU A 205 2.23 16.97 -21.54
CA GLU A 205 3.11 17.87 -20.77
C GLU A 205 2.33 18.66 -19.72
N GLN A 206 1.24 19.32 -20.10
CA GLN A 206 0.46 20.13 -19.18
C GLN A 206 -0.20 19.28 -18.06
N TYR A 207 -0.65 18.06 -18.36
CA TYR A 207 -1.17 17.13 -17.35
C TYR A 207 -0.09 16.73 -16.34
N LEU A 208 1.07 16.29 -16.82
CA LEU A 208 2.22 15.91 -15.99
C LEU A 208 2.76 17.09 -15.16
N LYS A 209 2.67 18.31 -15.68
CA LYS A 209 2.99 19.54 -14.95
C LYS A 209 2.01 19.81 -13.82
N ARG A 210 0.70 19.64 -14.05
CA ARG A 210 -0.34 19.79 -13.02
C ARG A 210 -0.26 18.74 -11.91
N LEU A 211 0.21 17.52 -12.23
CA LEU A 211 0.45 16.49 -11.23
C LEU A 211 1.57 16.86 -10.23
N GLY A 212 2.57 17.64 -10.66
CA GLY A 212 3.78 17.94 -9.91
C GLY A 212 4.89 16.91 -10.17
N PHE A 213 6.07 17.36 -10.61
CA PHE A 213 7.18 16.45 -10.98
C PHE A 213 7.68 15.65 -9.78
N GLU A 214 7.60 16.21 -8.58
CA GLU A 214 7.94 15.57 -7.32
C GLU A 214 7.09 14.32 -7.05
N ARG A 215 5.90 14.23 -7.64
CA ARG A 215 4.93 13.16 -7.34
C ARG A 215 5.08 11.94 -8.24
N TRP A 216 5.57 12.12 -9.47
CA TRP A 216 5.67 11.04 -10.46
C TRP A 216 7.09 10.76 -11.00
N SER A 217 8.12 11.49 -10.56
CA SER A 217 9.49 11.29 -11.04
C SER A 217 10.53 11.10 -9.93
N MET A 218 11.48 10.19 -10.14
CA MET A 218 12.58 9.92 -9.21
C MET A 218 13.59 11.08 -9.13
N ALA A 219 13.74 11.86 -10.21
CA ALA A 219 14.62 13.03 -10.29
C ALA A 219 14.16 14.23 -9.44
N PHE A 220 12.86 14.35 -9.18
CA PHE A 220 12.28 15.46 -8.41
C PHE A 220 11.61 15.00 -7.11
N SER A 221 11.56 13.70 -6.81
CA SER A 221 11.13 13.22 -5.50
C SER A 221 12.06 13.71 -4.40
N ASN A 222 11.46 14.25 -3.34
CA ASN A 222 12.14 14.61 -2.09
C ASN A 222 12.13 13.44 -1.11
N GLY A 223 11.09 12.60 -1.18
CA GLY A 223 10.92 11.40 -0.36
C GLY A 223 11.73 10.19 -0.81
N TYR A 224 11.98 9.31 0.15
CA TYR A 224 12.62 8.01 -0.05
C TYR A 224 11.62 7.03 -0.65
N ARG A 225 11.69 6.85 -1.96
CA ARG A 225 10.78 5.96 -2.72
C ARG A 225 11.21 4.50 -2.75
N PHE A 226 12.43 4.19 -2.33
CA PHE A 226 12.98 2.83 -2.24
C PHE A 226 12.74 1.96 -3.50
N ASP A 227 12.91 2.54 -4.70
CA ASP A 227 12.69 1.87 -6.00
C ASP A 227 11.26 1.33 -6.20
N VAL A 228 10.30 1.80 -5.40
CA VAL A 228 8.87 1.48 -5.57
C VAL A 228 8.31 2.37 -6.67
N TYR A 229 7.86 1.70 -7.73
CA TYR A 229 7.22 2.35 -8.87
C TYR A 229 5.71 2.18 -8.88
N SER A 230 5.19 1.09 -8.31
CA SER A 230 3.78 0.76 -8.36
C SER A 230 3.33 -0.19 -7.26
N ALA A 231 2.06 -0.06 -6.90
CA ALA A 231 1.23 -1.14 -6.37
C ALA A 231 1.27 -2.39 -7.26
N GLU A 232 1.76 -3.52 -6.76
CA GLU A 232 1.42 -4.81 -7.35
C GLU A 232 0.05 -5.26 -6.85
N VAL A 233 -0.93 -5.32 -7.77
CA VAL A 233 -2.30 -5.81 -7.46
C VAL A 233 -2.32 -7.35 -7.37
N ASN A 234 -1.17 -8.01 -7.14
CA ASN A 234 -1.04 -9.46 -7.29
C ASN A 234 -1.84 -10.22 -6.22
N ASP A 235 -1.62 -9.93 -4.94
CA ASP A 235 -2.32 -10.59 -3.83
C ASP A 235 -3.78 -10.14 -3.68
N LEU A 236 -4.10 -8.89 -4.09
CA LEU A 236 -5.47 -8.38 -4.07
C LEU A 236 -6.44 -9.20 -4.93
N ARG A 237 -5.97 -9.87 -6.00
CA ARG A 237 -6.83 -10.72 -6.86
C ARG A 237 -7.36 -11.96 -6.14
N HIS A 238 -6.67 -12.44 -5.10
CA HIS A 238 -7.14 -13.58 -4.31
C HIS A 238 -8.03 -13.14 -3.15
N LEU A 239 -7.74 -11.99 -2.55
CA LEU A 239 -8.61 -11.32 -1.59
C LEU A 239 -9.95 -10.89 -2.21
N SER A 240 -9.95 -10.37 -3.44
CA SER A 240 -11.17 -9.87 -4.09
C SER A 240 -12.13 -10.97 -4.58
N ARG A 241 -11.66 -12.23 -4.63
CA ARG A 241 -12.45 -13.42 -4.98
C ARG A 241 -13.21 -14.04 -3.81
N GLN A 242 -13.06 -13.52 -2.59
CA GLN A 242 -13.74 -14.05 -1.41
C GLN A 242 -15.25 -13.75 -1.46
N ASN A 243 -16.08 -14.75 -1.14
CA ASN A 243 -17.53 -14.70 -1.35
C ASN A 243 -18.34 -14.12 -0.16
N SER A 244 -17.68 -13.84 0.97
CA SER A 244 -18.30 -13.22 2.15
C SER A 244 -17.28 -12.43 2.97
N ILE A 245 -17.74 -11.53 3.84
CA ILE A 245 -16.87 -10.76 4.75
C ILE A 245 -16.10 -11.70 5.68
N MET A 246 -16.70 -12.81 6.14
CA MET A 246 -16.00 -13.81 6.95
C MET A 246 -14.96 -14.60 6.16
N GLY A 247 -15.25 -14.98 4.91
CA GLY A 247 -14.26 -15.60 4.04
C GLY A 247 -13.06 -14.67 3.81
N LEU A 248 -13.33 -13.39 3.59
CA LEU A 248 -12.31 -12.34 3.50
C LEU A 248 -11.51 -12.18 4.80
N LEU A 249 -12.15 -12.12 5.97
CA LEU A 249 -11.47 -12.00 7.27
C LEU A 249 -10.58 -13.21 7.60
N HIS A 250 -11.06 -14.43 7.32
CA HIS A 250 -10.26 -15.65 7.46
C HIS A 250 -9.08 -15.67 6.48
N TYR A 251 -9.30 -15.30 5.21
CA TYR A 251 -8.23 -15.24 4.21
C TYR A 251 -7.20 -14.16 4.56
N ILE A 252 -7.63 -12.96 4.97
CA ILE A 252 -6.73 -11.90 5.46
C ILE A 252 -5.87 -12.44 6.60
N HIS A 253 -6.47 -13.03 7.63
CA HIS A 253 -5.72 -13.57 8.76
C HIS A 253 -4.71 -14.65 8.35
N TRP A 254 -5.13 -15.61 7.52
CA TRP A 254 -4.24 -16.64 6.98
C TRP A 254 -3.10 -16.04 6.15
N HIS A 255 -3.40 -15.06 5.29
CA HIS A 255 -2.43 -14.43 4.41
C HIS A 255 -1.38 -13.65 5.19
N VAL A 256 -1.78 -12.78 6.14
CA VAL A 256 -0.80 -12.04 6.97
C VAL A 256 0.02 -13.01 7.83
N SER A 257 -0.60 -14.00 8.46
CA SER A 257 0.11 -14.97 9.30
C SER A 257 1.12 -15.81 8.50
N SER A 258 0.76 -16.21 7.27
CA SER A 258 1.65 -16.96 6.37
C SER A 258 2.82 -16.10 5.90
N GLN A 259 2.55 -14.86 5.48
CA GLN A 259 3.58 -13.89 5.09
C GLN A 259 4.57 -13.62 6.23
N PHE A 260 4.09 -13.40 7.45
CA PHE A 260 4.94 -13.15 8.63
C PHE A 260 5.77 -14.38 9.01
N THR A 261 5.16 -15.57 9.05
CA THR A 261 5.86 -16.82 9.40
C THR A 261 6.96 -17.16 8.39
N TRP A 262 6.67 -17.04 7.09
CA TRP A 262 7.64 -17.33 6.02
C TRP A 262 8.79 -16.30 5.99
N ARG A 263 8.49 -15.01 6.13
CA ARG A 263 9.52 -13.97 6.19
C ARG A 263 10.39 -14.05 7.44
N TYR A 264 9.81 -14.43 8.58
CA TYR A 264 10.59 -14.71 9.79
C TYR A 264 11.57 -15.87 9.57
N GLY A 265 11.11 -16.98 8.99
CA GLY A 265 11.98 -18.12 8.63
C GLY A 265 13.13 -17.70 7.72
N LYS A 266 12.83 -16.98 6.63
CA LYS A 266 13.85 -16.43 5.73
C LYS A 266 14.82 -15.47 6.42
N ALA A 267 14.34 -14.60 7.30
CA ALA A 267 15.18 -13.66 8.04
C ALA A 267 16.19 -14.38 8.97
N MET A 268 15.88 -15.59 9.43
CA MET A 268 16.82 -16.43 10.19
C MET A 268 17.88 -17.12 9.31
N GLU A 269 17.61 -17.30 8.02
CA GLU A 269 18.52 -17.97 7.06
C GLU A 269 19.50 -17.01 6.36
N HIS A 270 19.23 -15.69 6.39
CA HIS A 270 19.88 -14.73 5.49
C HIS A 270 21.21 -14.12 6.00
N GLN A 271 22.20 -14.07 5.10
CA GLN A 271 23.51 -13.40 5.26
C GLN A 271 23.66 -12.33 4.14
N GLY A 272 24.12 -11.09 4.41
CA GLY A 272 24.05 -9.91 3.47
C GLY A 272 24.95 -9.96 2.19
N TYR A 273 24.97 -9.01 1.21
CA TYR A 273 24.65 -7.53 1.22
C TYR A 273 24.10 -6.78 -0.06
N SER A 274 24.88 -6.12 -0.96
CA SER A 274 24.47 -4.77 -1.54
C SER A 274 25.06 -4.22 -2.93
N CYS A 275 24.52 -3.15 -3.61
CA CYS A 275 24.93 -2.59 -4.96
C CYS A 275 24.48 -1.11 -5.43
N SER A 276 25.07 -0.45 -6.51
CA SER A 276 25.64 0.97 -6.69
C SER A 276 24.94 2.35 -6.77
N CYS A 277 23.76 2.50 -7.34
CA CYS A 277 23.56 3.56 -8.35
C CYS A 277 23.20 4.99 -7.86
N VAL A 278 23.81 5.53 -6.80
CA VAL A 278 23.22 6.56 -5.90
C VAL A 278 22.00 5.99 -5.13
N ALA A 279 21.79 4.68 -5.27
CA ALA A 279 20.93 3.88 -4.42
C ALA A 279 21.22 4.15 -2.94
N LEU A 280 22.49 4.21 -2.51
CA LEU A 280 22.82 4.37 -1.08
C LEU A 280 22.10 5.55 -0.40
N GLN A 281 22.08 6.75 -0.99
CA GLN A 281 21.38 7.89 -0.40
C GLN A 281 19.84 7.82 -0.46
N LYS A 282 19.23 7.07 -1.39
CA LYS A 282 17.75 6.97 -1.56
C LYS A 282 17.13 5.64 -1.11
N MET A 283 17.95 4.60 -0.96
CA MET A 283 17.62 3.20 -0.69
C MET A 283 18.23 2.72 0.63
N LEU A 284 19.22 3.41 1.19
CA LEU A 284 19.95 2.99 2.40
C LEU A 284 20.73 1.66 2.26
N VAL A 285 21.05 1.24 1.03
CA VAL A 285 21.83 0.03 0.72
C VAL A 285 23.17 0.45 0.09
N PRO A 286 24.35 0.01 0.60
CA PRO A 286 25.65 0.32 0.03
C PRO A 286 25.77 -0.28 -1.35
N CYS A 287 26.78 0.17 -2.10
CA CYS A 287 26.49 0.25 -3.50
C CYS A 287 27.76 0.15 -4.36
N GLU A 288 27.94 -0.78 -5.33
CA GLU A 288 29.25 -1.11 -5.97
C GLU A 288 30.20 0.08 -6.29
N HIS A 289 29.76 1.22 -6.86
CA HIS A 289 30.59 2.44 -6.91
C HIS A 289 31.07 2.92 -5.53
N SER A 290 30.18 2.97 -4.54
CA SER A 290 30.47 3.13 -3.10
C SER A 290 31.11 1.92 -2.42
N LEU A 291 30.96 0.68 -2.90
CA LEU A 291 31.73 -0.48 -2.37
C LEU A 291 33.18 -0.30 -2.78
N VAL A 292 33.44 0.00 -4.07
CA VAL A 292 34.74 0.34 -4.63
C VAL A 292 35.32 1.58 -3.94
N ALA A 293 34.53 2.63 -3.70
CA ALA A 293 35.00 3.79 -2.94
C ALA A 293 35.31 3.46 -1.47
N ALA A 294 34.48 2.66 -0.80
CA ALA A 294 34.72 2.21 0.58
C ALA A 294 36.00 1.36 0.67
N GLN A 295 36.17 0.44 -0.27
CA GLN A 295 37.33 -0.45 -0.40
C GLN A 295 38.63 0.34 -0.65
N ASN A 296 38.57 1.38 -1.50
CA ASN A 296 39.68 2.32 -1.72
C ASN A 296 39.98 3.22 -0.50
N LEU A 297 38.99 3.46 0.37
CA LEU A 297 39.14 4.27 1.59
C LEU A 297 39.40 3.42 2.86
N GLY A 298 39.49 2.08 2.74
CA GLY A 298 39.60 1.17 3.88
C GLY A 298 38.36 1.14 4.80
N ILE A 299 37.24 1.73 4.38
CA ILE A 299 35.99 1.76 5.13
C ILE A 299 35.25 0.44 4.90
N SER A 300 34.80 -0.21 5.99
CA SER A 300 33.98 -1.42 5.85
C SER A 300 32.70 -1.10 5.09
N PRO A 301 32.39 -1.80 3.98
CA PRO A 301 31.16 -1.55 3.23
C PRO A 301 29.88 -1.72 4.06
N LEU A 302 29.97 -2.43 5.19
CA LEU A 302 28.87 -2.69 6.12
C LEU A 302 28.46 -1.43 6.90
N THR A 303 29.38 -0.51 7.20
CA THR A 303 29.05 0.73 7.94
C THR A 303 28.32 1.76 7.08
N LEU A 304 28.17 1.48 5.78
CA LEU A 304 27.40 2.28 4.85
C LEU A 304 25.95 1.78 4.73
N VAL A 305 25.61 0.61 5.29
CA VAL A 305 24.24 0.09 5.26
C VAL A 305 23.40 0.89 6.25
N GLY A 306 22.32 1.53 5.79
CA GLY A 306 21.39 2.18 6.70
C GLY A 306 20.66 1.13 7.55
N SER A 307 20.46 1.47 8.82
CA SER A 307 20.09 0.52 9.89
C SER A 307 18.91 -0.40 9.59
N VAL A 308 17.96 0.04 8.75
CA VAL A 308 16.79 -0.75 8.35
C VAL A 308 17.16 -2.08 7.68
N TYR A 309 18.26 -2.14 6.92
CA TYR A 309 18.72 -3.34 6.19
C TYR A 309 19.59 -4.31 7.01
N SER A 310 19.76 -4.07 8.32
CA SER A 310 20.52 -5.00 9.18
C SER A 310 19.72 -6.24 9.54
N THR A 311 20.35 -7.42 9.62
CA THR A 311 19.69 -8.68 10.03
C THR A 311 18.99 -8.52 11.39
N ALA A 312 19.60 -7.80 12.33
CA ALA A 312 19.00 -7.50 13.63
C ALA A 312 17.70 -6.68 13.53
N GLN A 313 17.58 -5.81 12.52
CA GLN A 313 16.37 -5.03 12.30
C GLN A 313 15.31 -5.83 11.55
N TRP A 314 15.70 -6.61 10.54
CA TRP A 314 14.77 -7.49 9.81
C TRP A 314 14.17 -8.59 10.70
N LEU A 315 14.96 -9.16 11.61
CA LEU A 315 14.46 -10.05 12.66
C LEU A 315 13.43 -9.36 13.55
N LYS A 316 13.61 -8.07 13.90
CA LYS A 316 12.60 -7.29 14.65
C LYS A 316 11.36 -6.98 13.80
N THR A 317 11.50 -6.77 12.49
CA THR A 317 10.36 -6.55 11.59
C THR A 317 9.36 -7.69 11.64
N TYR A 318 9.83 -8.94 11.80
CA TYR A 318 8.98 -10.15 11.79
C TYR A 318 9.00 -10.93 13.11
N SER A 319 9.52 -10.38 14.21
CA SER A 319 9.69 -11.10 15.49
C SER A 319 8.38 -11.52 16.16
N GLU A 320 7.25 -10.96 15.73
CA GLU A 320 5.94 -11.24 16.32
C GLU A 320 5.13 -12.26 15.52
N TYR A 321 4.70 -13.30 16.23
CA TYR A 321 3.82 -14.32 15.69
C TYR A 321 2.35 -13.89 15.80
N LEU A 322 1.62 -13.91 14.67
CA LEU A 322 0.16 -13.74 14.68
C LEU A 322 -0.49 -15.04 15.17
N GLN A 323 -1.14 -14.96 16.33
CA GLN A 323 -1.78 -16.12 16.95
C GLN A 323 -3.05 -16.52 16.18
N PRO A 324 -3.27 -17.83 15.93
CA PRO A 324 -4.51 -18.29 15.34
C PRO A 324 -5.70 -17.91 16.23
N TYR A 325 -6.78 -17.41 15.62
CA TYR A 325 -8.01 -17.07 16.34
C TYR A 325 -8.63 -18.32 17.00
N LEU A 326 -9.25 -18.14 18.17
CA LEU A 326 -9.95 -19.23 18.84
C LEU A 326 -11.15 -19.65 17.98
N LYS A 327 -11.07 -20.84 17.38
CA LYS A 327 -12.21 -21.54 16.77
C LYS A 327 -13.13 -22.00 17.89
N PHE A 328 -14.14 -21.19 18.21
CA PHE A 328 -15.25 -21.65 19.04
C PHE A 328 -15.93 -22.83 18.35
N ARG A 329 -15.97 -23.99 19.02
CA ARG A 329 -16.93 -25.03 18.66
C ARG A 329 -18.32 -24.40 18.76
N THR A 330 -19.06 -24.38 17.66
CA THR A 330 -20.50 -24.19 17.73
C THR A 330 -21.05 -25.31 18.61
N MET A 331 -21.60 -24.93 19.77
CA MET A 331 -22.51 -25.83 20.48
C MET A 331 -23.70 -26.03 19.53
N ARG A 332 -23.94 -27.29 19.15
CA ARG A 332 -25.15 -27.70 18.44
C ARG A 332 -26.29 -27.81 19.44
#